data_AF-J3JKD3-F1
#
_entry.id   AF-J3JKD3-F1
#
_cell.length_a   1.000
_cell.length_b   1.000
_cell.length_c   1.000
_cell.angle_alpha   90.00
_cell.angle_beta   90.00
_cell.angle_gamma   90.00
#
_symmetry.space_group_name_H-M   'P 1'
#
loop_
_entity.id
_entity.type
_entity.pdbx_description
1 polymer ?
#
loop_
_entity_poly.entity_id
_entity_poly.type
_entity_poly.pdbx_seq_one_letter_code
_entity_poly.pdbx_strand_id
1 'polypeptide(L)'
;MALVAGRAQPQWIARRRGPAPQAGKEAHYASVAGTGLRLPAGSTLAESEWLAVAGVDLTSGRGDALIRAAAPLDEETALELAGAWLAEEERTVWDGGRLRTERVRRLGAITLSATPGPPPGPQEVADAVVARVRAQGTDTGLAVLPWGEEARSLRARLALLHEHLGEPWPDVSDAALADRAEEWLAPAVMSLAGQAGGSVGSTGLAGSTSPGPGSRRFSLERLDVAEALRALLPWPQAAHLDELVPERIEVPSGSQVRVDYTAGADAAQIGQASRPVLAVRVQECFGWATTPRIVQGRVAVQLHLLSPARRPVAVTDDLASFWEQGYPQVRAEMRGRYPKHAWPEDPWNTPATRGTGRRR
;
A
#
# COMPACT_ATOMS: atom_id res chain seq x y z
N MET A 1 3.26 -53.74 -9.13
CA MET A 1 2.30 -52.75 -9.69
C MET A 1 2.75 -51.31 -9.46
N ALA A 2 3.08 -50.91 -8.22
CA ALA A 2 3.56 -49.55 -7.90
C ALA A 2 4.72 -49.05 -8.78
N LEU A 3 5.80 -49.84 -8.90
CA LEU A 3 6.97 -49.47 -9.72
C LEU A 3 6.66 -49.30 -11.21
N VAL A 4 5.73 -50.10 -11.77
CA VAL A 4 5.34 -50.01 -13.18
C VAL A 4 4.50 -48.76 -13.42
N ALA A 5 3.50 -48.51 -12.57
CA ALA A 5 2.66 -47.31 -12.64
C ALA A 5 3.48 -46.04 -12.44
N GLY A 6 4.35 -46.00 -11.42
CA GLY A 6 5.16 -44.82 -11.11
C GLY A 6 6.25 -44.53 -12.14
N ARG A 7 6.85 -45.54 -12.80
CA ARG A 7 7.76 -45.30 -13.94
C ARG A 7 7.04 -44.83 -15.18
N ALA A 8 5.85 -45.39 -15.46
CA ALA A 8 5.08 -45.05 -16.66
C ALA A 8 4.45 -43.66 -16.54
N GLN A 9 4.07 -43.24 -15.33
CA GLN A 9 3.42 -41.96 -15.08
C GLN A 9 3.94 -41.27 -13.80
N PRO A 10 5.21 -40.80 -13.78
CA PRO A 10 5.79 -40.14 -12.61
C PRO A 10 5.01 -38.90 -12.14
N GLN A 11 4.32 -38.22 -13.07
CA GLN A 11 3.49 -37.05 -12.79
C GLN A 11 2.27 -37.35 -11.88
N TRP A 12 1.86 -38.63 -11.80
CA TRP A 12 0.76 -39.12 -10.96
C TRP A 12 1.23 -39.75 -9.65
N ILE A 13 2.53 -39.71 -9.34
CA ILE A 13 3.00 -39.96 -7.98
C ILE A 13 2.40 -38.89 -7.08
N ALA A 14 1.86 -39.29 -5.93
CA ALA A 14 1.09 -38.42 -5.07
C ALA A 14 1.46 -38.58 -3.59
N ARG A 15 1.43 -37.47 -2.85
CA ARG A 15 1.67 -37.41 -1.40
C ARG A 15 0.42 -36.93 -0.67
N ARG A 16 0.09 -37.55 0.45
CA ARG A 16 -1.07 -37.18 1.29
C ARG A 16 -0.92 -35.75 1.83
N ARG A 17 -2.01 -34.97 1.78
CA ARG A 17 -2.11 -33.64 2.37
C ARG A 17 -2.59 -33.76 3.82
N GLY A 18 -1.76 -33.33 4.77
CA GLY A 18 -2.10 -33.38 6.19
C GLY A 18 -1.95 -34.76 6.82
N PRO A 19 -2.40 -34.94 8.08
CA PRO A 19 -2.28 -36.20 8.80
C PRO A 19 -3.14 -37.31 8.17
N ALA A 20 -2.92 -38.55 8.59
CA ALA A 20 -3.78 -39.65 8.22
C ALA A 20 -5.25 -39.34 8.60
N PRO A 21 -6.22 -39.57 7.70
CA PRO A 21 -7.61 -39.25 7.98
C PRO A 21 -8.18 -40.17 9.07
N GLN A 22 -9.18 -39.66 9.78
CA GLN A 22 -9.98 -40.49 10.69
C GLN A 22 -10.75 -41.56 9.90
N ALA A 23 -11.08 -42.68 10.55
CA ALA A 23 -11.85 -43.75 9.93
C ALA A 23 -13.15 -43.22 9.30
N GLY A 24 -13.39 -43.55 8.04
CA GLY A 24 -14.57 -43.12 7.28
C GLY A 24 -14.49 -41.70 6.69
N LYS A 25 -13.39 -40.96 6.86
CA LYS A 25 -13.15 -39.68 6.17
C LYS A 25 -12.36 -39.88 4.87
N GLU A 26 -12.52 -38.93 3.94
CA GLU A 26 -11.75 -38.91 2.70
C GLU A 26 -10.29 -38.51 2.96
N ALA A 27 -9.38 -39.06 2.15
CA ALA A 27 -7.97 -38.71 2.16
C ALA A 27 -7.65 -37.86 0.93
N HIS A 28 -6.97 -36.74 1.13
CA HIS A 28 -6.58 -35.83 0.05
C HIS A 28 -5.09 -35.96 -0.24
N TYR A 29 -4.71 -35.88 -1.50
CA TYR A 29 -3.34 -36.02 -1.99
C TYR A 29 -3.00 -34.90 -2.97
N ALA A 30 -1.73 -34.54 -3.06
CA ALA A 30 -1.17 -33.71 -4.13
C ALA A 30 -0.36 -34.61 -5.06
N SER A 31 -0.63 -34.54 -6.36
CA SER A 31 0.23 -35.18 -7.37
C SER A 31 1.44 -34.32 -7.71
N VAL A 32 2.50 -34.94 -8.24
CA VAL A 32 3.68 -34.25 -8.79
C VAL A 32 3.28 -33.21 -9.84
N ALA A 33 2.26 -33.51 -10.66
CA ALA A 33 1.70 -32.58 -11.66
C ALA A 33 0.95 -31.37 -11.07
N GLY A 34 0.63 -31.37 -9.77
CA GLY A 34 -0.14 -30.31 -9.10
C GLY A 34 -1.64 -30.53 -9.07
N THR A 35 -2.16 -31.57 -9.70
CA THR A 35 -3.56 -31.97 -9.57
C THR A 35 -3.83 -32.45 -8.14
N GLY A 36 -4.87 -31.90 -7.51
CA GLY A 36 -5.41 -32.38 -6.24
C GLY A 36 -6.19 -33.67 -6.46
N LEU A 37 -5.98 -34.64 -5.57
CA LEU A 37 -6.51 -35.99 -5.68
C LEU A 37 -7.21 -36.38 -4.38
N ARG A 38 -8.25 -37.22 -4.48
CA ARG A 38 -8.93 -37.79 -3.30
C ARG A 38 -9.14 -39.29 -3.43
N LEU A 39 -9.05 -39.99 -2.31
CA LEU A 39 -9.47 -41.38 -2.20
C LEU A 39 -10.93 -41.47 -1.74
N PRO A 40 -11.67 -42.52 -2.15
CA PRO A 40 -12.95 -42.85 -1.53
C PRO A 40 -12.83 -43.03 -0.01
N ALA A 41 -13.86 -42.61 0.72
CA ALA A 41 -13.96 -42.85 2.16
C ALA A 41 -13.81 -44.35 2.49
N GLY A 42 -12.97 -44.67 3.48
CA GLY A 42 -12.72 -46.05 3.91
C GLY A 42 -11.71 -46.83 3.07
N SER A 43 -11.03 -46.20 2.10
CA SER A 43 -9.91 -46.84 1.39
C SER A 43 -8.74 -47.14 2.34
N THR A 44 -8.20 -48.37 2.31
CA THR A 44 -7.01 -48.75 3.08
C THR A 44 -5.75 -48.02 2.62
N LEU A 45 -5.73 -47.54 1.36
CA LEU A 45 -4.62 -46.72 0.83
C LEU A 45 -4.51 -45.35 1.52
N ALA A 46 -5.54 -44.93 2.25
CA ALA A 46 -5.51 -43.70 3.04
C ALA A 46 -4.44 -43.74 4.15
N GLU A 47 -3.95 -44.92 4.55
CA GLU A 47 -2.86 -45.09 5.51
C GLU A 47 -1.49 -44.79 4.88
N SER A 48 -1.34 -45.01 3.58
CA SER A 48 -0.09 -44.74 2.85
C SER A 48 0.08 -43.25 2.57
N GLU A 49 1.24 -42.71 2.94
CA GLU A 49 1.57 -41.31 2.67
C GLU A 49 1.83 -41.07 1.18
N TRP A 50 2.46 -42.03 0.50
CA TRP A 50 2.82 -41.95 -0.91
C TRP A 50 2.09 -43.00 -1.73
N LEU A 51 1.64 -42.60 -2.92
CA LEU A 51 0.91 -43.45 -3.86
C LEU A 51 1.48 -43.30 -5.28
N ALA A 52 1.59 -44.41 -5.99
CA ALA A 52 1.70 -44.42 -7.44
C ALA A 52 0.29 -44.56 -8.03
N VAL A 53 -0.27 -43.47 -8.55
CA VAL A 53 -1.62 -43.45 -9.12
C VAL A 53 -1.57 -43.88 -10.59
N ALA A 54 -2.40 -44.85 -10.95
CA ALA A 54 -2.48 -45.42 -12.30
C ALA A 54 -3.79 -45.09 -13.02
N GLY A 55 -4.81 -44.62 -12.30
CA GLY A 55 -6.11 -44.28 -12.86
C GLY A 55 -6.83 -43.24 -12.00
N VAL A 56 -7.31 -42.19 -12.67
CA VAL A 56 -7.98 -41.04 -12.04
C VAL A 56 -9.23 -40.71 -12.84
N ASP A 57 -10.34 -40.48 -12.15
CA ASP A 57 -11.52 -39.87 -12.74
C ASP A 57 -11.41 -38.36 -12.53
N LEU A 58 -11.08 -37.64 -13.60
CA LEU A 58 -11.00 -36.19 -13.59
C LEU A 58 -12.40 -35.61 -13.37
N THR A 59 -12.52 -34.69 -12.42
CA THR A 59 -13.77 -33.94 -12.24
C THR A 59 -13.78 -32.72 -13.15
N SER A 60 -14.93 -32.40 -13.75
CA SER A 60 -15.11 -31.18 -14.52
C SER A 60 -15.30 -29.99 -13.55
N GLY A 61 -14.21 -29.40 -13.04
CA GLY A 61 -14.29 -28.24 -12.14
C GLY A 61 -13.09 -28.08 -11.20
N ARG A 62 -13.24 -27.24 -10.15
CA ARG A 62 -12.21 -26.97 -9.10
C ARG A 62 -12.19 -28.03 -7.97
N GLY A 63 -12.52 -29.28 -8.28
CA GLY A 63 -12.57 -30.38 -7.29
C GLY A 63 -11.38 -31.33 -7.41
N ASP A 64 -11.00 -31.96 -6.30
CA ASP A 64 -9.99 -33.02 -6.31
C ASP A 64 -10.47 -34.22 -7.15
N ALA A 65 -9.60 -34.72 -8.05
CA ALA A 65 -9.90 -35.86 -8.90
C ALA A 65 -9.93 -37.16 -8.10
N LEU A 66 -10.85 -38.06 -8.45
CA LEU A 66 -11.05 -39.31 -7.71
C LEU A 66 -10.03 -40.37 -8.15
N ILE A 67 -9.23 -40.87 -7.21
CA ILE A 67 -8.31 -41.98 -7.46
C ILE A 67 -9.12 -43.27 -7.63
N ARG A 68 -8.95 -43.95 -8.77
CA ARG A 68 -9.59 -45.23 -9.10
C ARG A 68 -8.66 -46.42 -8.96
N ALA A 69 -7.40 -46.22 -9.29
CA ALA A 69 -6.36 -47.22 -9.15
C ALA A 69 -5.08 -46.54 -8.67
N ALA A 70 -4.54 -47.04 -7.55
CA ALA A 70 -3.25 -46.64 -7.02
C ALA A 70 -2.62 -47.79 -6.26
N ALA A 71 -1.32 -47.73 -6.07
CA ALA A 71 -0.59 -48.65 -5.21
C ALA A 71 0.25 -47.87 -4.20
N PRO A 72 0.41 -48.40 -2.97
CA PRO A 72 1.26 -47.79 -1.97
C PRO A 72 2.70 -47.70 -2.46
N LEU A 73 3.36 -46.62 -2.11
CA LEU A 73 4.75 -46.33 -2.43
C LEU A 73 5.42 -45.84 -1.13
N ASP A 74 6.70 -46.14 -0.95
CA ASP A 74 7.52 -45.45 0.03
C ASP A 74 8.12 -44.16 -0.55
N GLU A 75 8.63 -43.29 0.33
CA GLU A 75 9.18 -41.99 -0.08
C GLU A 75 10.43 -42.14 -0.95
N GLU A 76 11.33 -43.08 -0.61
CA GLU A 76 12.58 -43.31 -1.35
C GLU A 76 12.28 -43.64 -2.81
N THR A 77 11.38 -44.60 -3.04
CA THR A 77 10.95 -44.99 -4.37
C THR A 77 10.20 -43.85 -5.08
N ALA A 78 9.39 -43.06 -4.38
CA ALA A 78 8.71 -41.91 -4.97
C ALA A 78 9.72 -40.88 -5.52
N LEU A 79 10.77 -40.59 -4.75
CA LEU A 79 11.83 -39.65 -5.12
C LEU A 79 12.71 -40.20 -6.25
N GLU A 80 12.98 -41.50 -6.30
CA GLU A 80 13.68 -42.12 -7.41
C GLU A 80 12.88 -42.02 -8.72
N LEU A 81 11.59 -42.37 -8.67
CA LEU A 81 10.74 -42.45 -9.85
C LEU A 81 10.40 -41.07 -10.44
N ALA A 82 10.19 -40.06 -9.59
CA ALA A 82 9.92 -38.69 -10.01
C ALA A 82 11.14 -37.76 -9.84
N GLY A 83 12.36 -38.31 -9.73
CA GLY A 83 13.58 -37.53 -9.42
C GLY A 83 13.87 -36.40 -10.40
N ALA A 84 13.44 -36.52 -11.66
CA ALA A 84 13.54 -35.44 -12.66
C ALA A 84 12.73 -34.17 -12.31
N TRP A 85 11.77 -34.29 -11.39
CA TRP A 85 10.93 -33.20 -10.88
C TRP A 85 11.39 -32.70 -9.51
N LEU A 86 12.45 -33.29 -8.96
CA LEU A 86 13.02 -32.84 -7.70
C LEU A 86 13.75 -31.52 -7.92
N ALA A 87 13.33 -30.49 -7.18
CA ALA A 87 13.94 -29.17 -7.21
C ALA A 87 14.11 -28.63 -5.80
N GLU A 88 15.17 -27.83 -5.62
CA GLU A 88 15.39 -27.03 -4.43
C GLU A 88 15.43 -25.56 -4.85
N GLU A 89 14.57 -24.75 -4.24
CA GLU A 89 14.40 -23.35 -4.60
C GLU A 89 14.34 -22.51 -3.33
N GLU A 90 14.93 -21.33 -3.38
CA GLU A 90 14.73 -20.31 -2.37
C GLU A 90 13.60 -19.38 -2.82
N ARG A 91 12.66 -19.12 -1.91
CA ARG A 91 11.58 -18.18 -2.16
C ARG A 91 11.39 -17.25 -0.99
N THR A 92 11.10 -15.99 -1.29
CA THR A 92 10.74 -15.02 -0.26
C THR A 92 9.24 -15.07 -0.02
N VAL A 93 8.86 -15.32 1.23
CA VAL A 93 7.47 -15.42 1.66
C VAL A 93 7.15 -14.41 2.76
N TRP A 94 5.90 -13.99 2.79
CA TRP A 94 5.35 -13.21 3.90
C TRP A 94 4.95 -14.16 5.04
N ASP A 95 5.47 -13.92 6.23
CA ASP A 95 5.09 -14.60 7.47
C ASP A 95 4.88 -13.57 8.58
N GLY A 96 3.67 -13.51 9.14
CA GLY A 96 3.32 -12.54 10.19
C GLY A 96 3.62 -11.08 9.83
N GLY A 97 3.45 -10.71 8.56
CA GLY A 97 3.75 -9.36 8.05
C GLY A 97 5.23 -9.07 7.79
N ARG A 98 6.12 -10.06 7.91
CA ARG A 98 7.56 -9.95 7.64
C ARG A 98 7.96 -10.80 6.45
N LEU A 99 9.01 -10.38 5.74
CA LEU A 99 9.60 -11.17 4.67
C LEU A 99 10.67 -12.11 5.25
N ARG A 100 10.59 -13.38 4.87
CA ARG A 100 11.62 -14.39 5.13
C ARG A 100 11.90 -15.16 3.86
N THR A 101 13.14 -15.58 3.67
CA THR A 101 13.44 -16.59 2.68
C THR A 101 13.19 -17.96 3.31
N GLU A 102 12.56 -18.84 2.55
CA GLU A 102 12.51 -20.25 2.86
C GLU A 102 13.09 -21.04 1.69
N ARG A 103 13.90 -22.04 2.04
CA ARG A 103 14.42 -23.02 1.11
C ARG A 103 13.44 -24.17 1.05
N VAL A 104 12.84 -24.37 -0.10
CA VAL A 104 11.79 -25.36 -0.33
C VAL A 104 12.34 -26.45 -1.21
N ARG A 105 12.32 -27.68 -0.70
CA ARG A 105 12.58 -28.88 -1.49
C ARG A 105 11.23 -29.41 -1.98
N ARG A 106 11.06 -29.57 -3.28
CA ARG A 106 9.80 -30.00 -3.90
C ARG A 106 10.00 -31.12 -4.90
N LEU A 107 8.98 -31.95 -5.07
CA LEU A 107 8.86 -32.95 -6.12
C LEU A 107 7.71 -32.52 -7.04
N GLY A 108 8.04 -31.74 -8.07
CA GLY A 108 7.05 -31.00 -8.85
C GLY A 108 6.24 -30.04 -7.97
N ALA A 109 4.93 -30.23 -7.91
CA ALA A 109 4.05 -29.43 -7.07
C ALA A 109 3.99 -29.88 -5.59
N ILE A 110 4.62 -31.01 -5.23
CA ILE A 110 4.59 -31.54 -3.86
C ILE A 110 5.73 -30.89 -3.06
N THR A 111 5.39 -30.12 -2.03
CA THR A 111 6.39 -29.66 -1.05
C THR A 111 6.84 -30.83 -0.17
N LEU A 112 8.13 -31.13 -0.18
CA LEU A 112 8.74 -32.17 0.65
C LEU A 112 9.11 -31.59 2.01
N SER A 113 9.86 -30.48 2.00
CA SER A 113 10.28 -29.73 3.17
C SER A 113 10.37 -28.24 2.84
N ALA A 114 10.21 -27.41 3.87
CA ALA A 114 10.46 -25.98 3.82
C ALA A 114 11.26 -25.60 5.07
N THR A 115 12.47 -25.10 4.88
CA THR A 115 13.36 -24.69 5.98
C THR A 115 13.69 -23.20 5.86
N PRO A 116 13.97 -22.50 6.97
CA PRO A 116 14.40 -21.10 6.91
C PRO A 116 15.68 -20.94 6.08
N GLY A 117 15.68 -19.97 5.16
CA GLY A 117 16.84 -19.58 4.35
C GLY A 117 17.59 -18.37 4.92
N PRO A 118 18.62 -17.88 4.21
CA PRO A 118 19.28 -16.62 4.55
C PRO A 118 18.29 -15.43 4.47
N PRO A 119 18.59 -14.25 5.06
CA PRO A 119 17.76 -13.06 4.85
C PRO A 119 17.63 -12.73 3.35
N PRO A 120 16.44 -12.33 2.87
CA PRO A 120 16.25 -12.02 1.46
C PRO A 120 17.09 -10.82 1.04
N GLY A 121 17.60 -10.87 -0.20
CA GLY A 121 18.35 -9.78 -0.80
C GLY A 121 17.47 -8.56 -1.11
N PRO A 122 18.06 -7.36 -1.33
CA PRO A 122 17.28 -6.15 -1.63
C PRO A 122 16.32 -6.28 -2.82
N GLN A 123 16.75 -6.97 -3.89
CA GLN A 123 15.91 -7.22 -5.06
C GLN A 123 14.72 -8.13 -4.72
N GLU A 124 14.97 -9.24 -4.03
CA GLU A 124 13.92 -10.20 -3.63
C GLU A 124 12.88 -9.55 -2.71
N VAL A 125 13.32 -8.66 -1.82
CA VAL A 125 12.43 -7.85 -0.97
C VAL A 125 11.58 -6.92 -1.82
N ALA A 126 12.17 -6.22 -2.80
CA ALA A 126 11.44 -5.32 -3.69
C ALA A 126 10.42 -6.08 -4.53
N ASP A 127 10.79 -7.20 -5.13
CA ASP A 127 9.91 -8.04 -5.94
C ASP A 127 8.73 -8.55 -5.10
N ALA A 128 8.97 -8.99 -3.86
CA ALA A 128 7.93 -9.47 -2.95
C ALA A 128 6.97 -8.37 -2.48
N VAL A 129 7.45 -7.13 -2.30
CA VAL A 129 6.61 -5.96 -1.97
C VAL A 129 5.80 -5.52 -3.18
N VAL A 130 6.40 -5.44 -4.36
CA VAL A 130 5.72 -5.12 -5.63
C VAL A 130 4.61 -6.14 -5.92
N ALA A 131 4.92 -7.43 -5.81
CA ALA A 131 3.93 -8.50 -6.00
C ALA A 131 2.75 -8.37 -5.02
N ARG A 132 3.02 -7.99 -3.76
CA ARG A 132 1.97 -7.76 -2.76
C ARG A 132 1.10 -6.54 -3.07
N VAL A 133 1.69 -5.47 -3.60
CA VAL A 133 0.97 -4.26 -4.03
C VAL A 133 0.14 -4.49 -5.29
N ARG A 134 0.56 -5.39 -6.18
CA ARG A 134 -0.23 -5.77 -7.38
C ARG A 134 -1.37 -6.76 -7.08
N ALA A 135 -1.34 -7.44 -5.94
CA ALA A 135 -2.39 -8.39 -5.55
C ALA A 135 -3.69 -7.68 -5.10
N GLN A 136 -4.83 -8.33 -5.30
CA GLN A 136 -6.17 -7.83 -4.96
C GLN A 136 -6.68 -8.38 -3.61
N GLY A 137 -7.38 -7.53 -2.82
CA GLY A 137 -7.91 -7.88 -1.49
C GLY A 137 -7.71 -6.78 -0.44
N THR A 138 -8.30 -6.92 0.74
CA THR A 138 -8.32 -5.90 1.82
C THR A 138 -7.00 -5.73 2.57
N ASP A 139 -6.13 -6.75 2.60
CA ASP A 139 -4.80 -6.74 3.27
C ASP A 139 -3.62 -6.72 2.25
N THR A 140 -3.94 -6.37 1.01
CA THR A 140 -3.07 -6.35 -0.17
C THR A 140 -3.27 -5.03 -0.91
N GLY A 141 -2.56 -4.81 -2.02
CA GLY A 141 -2.67 -3.53 -2.73
C GLY A 141 -1.84 -2.44 -2.07
N LEU A 142 -2.21 -1.18 -2.33
CA LEU A 142 -1.53 -0.02 -1.75
C LEU A 142 -1.81 0.18 -0.26
N ALA A 143 -2.86 -0.43 0.29
CA ALA A 143 -3.23 -0.32 1.70
C ALA A 143 -2.15 -0.86 2.65
N VAL A 144 -1.27 -1.75 2.16
CA VAL A 144 -0.15 -2.32 2.93
C VAL A 144 0.98 -1.31 3.19
N LEU A 145 1.04 -0.23 2.40
CA LEU A 145 2.12 0.74 2.49
C LEU A 145 1.87 1.72 3.65
N PRO A 146 2.93 2.19 4.35
CA PRO A 146 2.80 3.15 5.43
C PRO A 146 2.54 4.56 4.88
N TRP A 147 1.32 4.83 4.46
CA TRP A 147 0.92 6.16 3.99
C TRP A 147 1.05 7.18 5.13
N GLY A 148 2.09 8.02 5.09
CA GLY A 148 2.24 9.19 5.95
C GLY A 148 1.39 10.38 5.48
N GLU A 149 1.29 11.43 6.29
CA GLU A 149 0.60 12.67 5.90
C GLU A 149 1.22 13.31 4.64
N GLU A 150 2.55 13.32 4.57
CA GLU A 150 3.30 13.84 3.43
C GLU A 150 3.03 13.04 2.15
N ALA A 151 3.03 11.71 2.22
CA ALA A 151 2.75 10.84 1.07
C ALA A 151 1.32 11.02 0.56
N ARG A 152 0.33 11.12 1.47
CA ARG A 152 -1.07 11.38 1.09
C ARG A 152 -1.23 12.75 0.45
N SER A 153 -0.60 13.78 1.02
CA SER A 153 -0.64 15.14 0.48
C SER A 153 0.00 15.21 -0.91
N LEU A 154 1.20 14.64 -1.09
CA LEU A 154 1.86 14.60 -2.39
C LEU A 154 1.01 13.86 -3.43
N ARG A 155 0.46 12.69 -3.07
CA ARG A 155 -0.43 11.93 -3.94
C ARG A 155 -1.66 12.75 -4.35
N ALA A 156 -2.33 13.41 -3.42
CA ALA A 156 -3.50 14.22 -3.72
C ALA A 156 -3.17 15.45 -4.60
N ARG A 157 -2.02 16.08 -4.37
CA ARG A 157 -1.49 17.18 -5.21
C ARG A 157 -1.24 16.71 -6.65
N LEU A 158 -0.64 15.53 -6.83
CA LEU A 158 -0.40 14.94 -8.14
C LEU A 158 -1.70 14.55 -8.83
N ALA A 159 -2.66 13.97 -8.10
CA ALA A 159 -3.98 13.64 -8.64
C ALA A 159 -4.69 14.89 -9.18
N LEU A 160 -4.64 16.01 -8.45
CA LEU A 160 -5.22 17.28 -8.87
C LEU A 160 -4.56 17.84 -10.14
N LEU A 161 -3.24 17.72 -10.26
CA LEU A 161 -2.53 18.14 -11.47
C LEU A 161 -2.85 17.25 -12.66
N HIS A 162 -2.88 15.93 -12.47
CA HIS A 162 -3.24 14.99 -13.53
C HIS A 162 -4.67 15.23 -14.02
N GLU A 163 -5.64 15.44 -13.13
CA GLU A 163 -7.03 15.69 -13.50
C GLU A 163 -7.21 16.97 -14.32
N HIS A 164 -6.54 18.06 -13.94
CA HIS A 164 -6.78 19.36 -14.54
C HIS A 164 -5.79 19.77 -15.63
N LEU A 165 -4.57 19.26 -15.62
CA LEU A 165 -3.53 19.55 -16.61
C LEU A 165 -3.23 18.35 -17.52
N GLY A 166 -3.52 17.12 -17.09
CA GLY A 166 -3.19 15.91 -17.84
C GLY A 166 -1.69 15.65 -17.88
N GLU A 167 -1.21 15.12 -19.00
CA GLU A 167 0.22 14.92 -19.23
C GLU A 167 1.00 16.24 -19.11
N PRO A 168 2.23 16.22 -18.54
CA PRO A 168 3.02 15.04 -18.14
C PRO A 168 2.80 14.61 -16.68
N TRP A 169 1.79 15.13 -15.99
CA TRP A 169 1.52 14.75 -14.60
C TRP A 169 0.99 13.31 -14.52
N PRO A 170 1.55 12.45 -13.67
CA PRO A 170 1.25 11.02 -13.67
C PRO A 170 -0.14 10.72 -13.10
N ASP A 171 -0.81 9.70 -13.64
CA ASP A 171 -2.00 9.12 -12.99
C ASP A 171 -1.58 8.40 -11.69
N VAL A 172 -2.02 8.91 -10.54
CA VAL A 172 -1.72 8.34 -9.22
C VAL A 172 -2.93 7.63 -8.59
N SER A 173 -3.87 7.16 -9.42
CA SER A 173 -4.93 6.24 -9.02
C SER A 173 -4.37 4.93 -8.43
N ASP A 174 -5.18 4.21 -7.66
CA ASP A 174 -4.73 2.95 -7.04
C ASP A 174 -4.25 1.93 -8.08
N ALA A 175 -4.96 1.83 -9.20
CA ALA A 175 -4.60 0.96 -10.31
C ALA A 175 -3.27 1.38 -10.96
N ALA A 176 -3.13 2.67 -11.30
CA ALA A 176 -1.93 3.15 -11.97
C ALA A 176 -0.66 3.07 -11.10
N LEU A 177 -0.79 3.27 -9.78
CA LEU A 177 0.32 3.10 -8.85
C LEU A 177 0.69 1.62 -8.64
N ALA A 178 -0.28 0.71 -8.64
CA ALA A 178 -0.02 -0.72 -8.55
C ALA A 178 0.67 -1.27 -9.81
N ASP A 179 0.21 -0.85 -10.99
CA ASP A 179 0.79 -1.25 -12.27
C ASP A 179 2.26 -0.80 -12.37
N ARG A 180 2.54 0.44 -11.97
CA ARG A 180 3.88 1.06 -12.01
C ARG A 180 4.69 0.85 -10.74
N ALA A 181 4.31 -0.06 -9.84
CA ALA A 181 5.03 -0.27 -8.58
C ALA A 181 6.53 -0.61 -8.78
N GLU A 182 6.91 -1.26 -9.87
CA GLU A 182 8.32 -1.48 -10.20
C GLU A 182 9.10 -0.17 -10.43
N GLU A 183 8.47 0.87 -10.97
CA GLU A 183 9.11 2.14 -11.30
C GLU A 183 9.36 2.98 -10.05
N TRP A 184 8.34 3.16 -9.20
CA TRP A 184 8.39 4.11 -8.09
C TRP A 184 8.69 3.47 -6.73
N LEU A 185 8.21 2.25 -6.51
CA LEU A 185 8.28 1.58 -5.20
C LEU A 185 9.53 0.72 -5.07
N ALA A 186 9.90 -0.04 -6.11
CA ALA A 186 11.03 -0.97 -6.04
C ALA A 186 12.35 -0.29 -5.66
N PRO A 187 12.76 0.86 -6.25
CA PRO A 187 14.02 1.51 -5.87
C PRO A 187 14.08 1.92 -4.40
N ALA A 188 12.96 2.44 -3.86
CA ALA A 188 12.87 2.84 -2.45
C ALA A 188 12.95 1.63 -1.51
N VAL A 189 12.30 0.52 -1.87
CA VAL A 189 12.36 -0.74 -1.11
C VAL A 189 13.77 -1.35 -1.14
N MET A 190 14.43 -1.38 -2.30
CA MET A 190 15.81 -1.86 -2.43
C MET A 190 16.78 -1.04 -1.58
N SER A 191 16.65 0.29 -1.61
CA SER A 191 17.47 1.19 -0.79
C SER A 191 17.29 0.91 0.70
N LEU A 192 16.04 0.80 1.17
CA LEU A 192 15.73 0.49 2.57
C LEU A 192 16.26 -0.91 2.98
N ALA A 193 16.12 -1.91 2.12
CA ALA A 193 16.63 -3.26 2.36
C ALA A 193 18.17 -3.30 2.38
N GLY A 194 18.83 -2.52 1.51
CA GLY A 194 20.29 -2.38 1.48
C GLY A 194 20.86 -1.74 2.76
N GLN A 195 20.20 -0.72 3.30
CA GLN A 195 20.57 -0.08 4.58
C GLN A 195 20.34 -0.99 5.79
N ALA A 196 19.38 -1.92 5.69
CA ALA A 196 19.11 -2.95 6.68
C ALA A 196 20.23 -4.02 6.70
N GLY A 197 20.74 -4.43 5.53
CA GLY A 197 21.84 -5.39 5.39
C GLY A 197 23.26 -4.81 5.54
N GLY A 198 23.41 -3.48 5.43
CA GLY A 198 24.68 -2.77 5.51
C GLY A 198 25.22 -2.59 6.93
N SER A 199 25.84 -3.63 7.48
CA SER A 199 26.83 -3.53 8.55
C SER A 199 28.03 -4.42 8.26
N VAL A 200 28.73 -4.13 7.16
CA VAL A 200 30.08 -4.63 6.94
C VAL A 200 30.96 -3.45 6.51
N GLY A 201 31.66 -2.87 7.48
CA GLY A 201 32.86 -2.06 7.25
C GLY A 201 32.68 -0.56 6.98
N SER A 202 32.64 0.25 8.04
CA SER A 202 33.45 1.47 8.08
C SER A 202 33.84 1.78 9.53
N THR A 203 35.15 1.88 9.73
CA THR A 203 35.90 2.16 10.94
C THR A 203 35.57 3.52 11.56
N GLY A 204 35.24 3.54 12.86
CA GLY A 204 35.12 4.76 13.66
C GLY A 204 34.87 4.44 15.14
N LEU A 205 35.71 4.97 16.02
CA LEU A 205 35.90 4.58 17.41
C LEU A 205 34.73 4.90 18.37
N ALA A 206 34.55 3.97 19.32
CA ALA A 206 34.11 4.13 20.72
C ALA A 206 32.80 4.88 21.06
N GLY A 207 31.88 4.17 21.73
CA GLY A 207 30.88 4.80 22.61
C GLY A 207 29.58 4.04 22.82
N SER A 208 29.60 3.04 23.70
CA SER A 208 28.50 2.65 24.62
C SER A 208 27.04 2.87 24.21
N THR A 209 26.36 1.79 23.83
CA THR A 209 25.15 1.23 24.49
C THR A 209 24.70 0.04 23.66
N SER A 210 24.64 -1.16 24.25
CA SER A 210 24.24 -2.39 23.55
C SER A 210 22.86 -2.29 22.91
N PRO A 211 22.73 -2.52 21.60
CA PRO A 211 21.60 -3.22 21.04
C PRO A 211 21.92 -4.72 21.03
N GLY A 212 20.98 -5.59 21.40
CA GLY A 212 21.14 -7.04 21.20
C GLY A 212 21.37 -7.39 19.71
N PRO A 213 21.65 -8.66 19.36
CA PRO A 213 21.90 -9.08 17.99
C PRO A 213 20.59 -9.12 17.17
N GLY A 214 19.95 -7.96 17.01
CA GLY A 214 18.91 -7.73 16.05
C GLY A 214 19.55 -7.15 14.80
N SER A 215 20.01 -8.02 13.90
CA SER A 215 20.25 -7.64 12.50
C SER A 215 19.09 -6.74 12.07
N ARG A 216 19.35 -5.52 11.58
CA ARG A 216 18.30 -4.57 11.16
C ARG A 216 17.55 -5.21 10.00
N ARG A 217 16.52 -5.98 10.28
CA ARG A 217 15.69 -6.61 9.25
C ARG A 217 14.86 -5.54 8.56
N PHE A 218 14.58 -5.77 7.28
CA PHE A 218 13.65 -4.94 6.53
C PHE A 218 12.29 -4.89 7.26
N SER A 219 11.73 -3.69 7.40
CA SER A 219 10.38 -3.46 7.88
C SER A 219 9.68 -2.52 6.93
N LEU A 220 8.57 -2.96 6.36
CA LEU A 220 7.79 -2.15 5.42
C LEU A 220 7.27 -0.87 6.06
N GLU A 221 7.00 -0.86 7.37
CA GLU A 221 6.55 0.31 8.14
C GLU A 221 7.54 1.48 8.12
N ARG A 222 8.81 1.22 7.82
CA ARG A 222 9.88 2.24 7.76
C ARG A 222 10.04 2.86 6.37
N LEU A 223 9.26 2.41 5.39
CA LEU A 223 9.35 2.90 4.02
C LEU A 223 8.86 4.36 3.95
N ASP A 224 9.69 5.22 3.38
CA ASP A 224 9.29 6.58 3.01
C ASP A 224 8.52 6.55 1.68
N VAL A 225 7.20 6.46 1.77
CA VAL A 225 6.31 6.42 0.60
C VAL A 225 6.30 7.76 -0.14
N ALA A 226 6.52 8.88 0.56
CA ALA A 226 6.54 10.19 -0.08
C ALA A 226 7.75 10.30 -1.01
N GLU A 227 8.93 9.89 -0.53
CA GLU A 227 10.14 9.86 -1.34
C GLU A 227 10.02 8.89 -2.52
N ALA A 228 9.43 7.72 -2.30
CA ALA A 228 9.16 6.77 -3.39
C ALA A 228 8.26 7.39 -4.48
N LEU A 229 7.20 8.12 -4.10
CA LEU A 229 6.32 8.80 -5.06
C LEU A 229 7.00 9.93 -5.83
N ARG A 230 8.02 10.59 -5.25
CA ARG A 230 8.78 11.62 -5.96
C ARG A 230 9.51 11.06 -7.19
N ALA A 231 9.78 9.76 -7.26
CA ALA A 231 10.33 9.12 -8.45
C ALA A 231 9.40 9.24 -9.68
N LEU A 232 8.09 9.42 -9.48
CA LEU A 232 7.12 9.63 -10.55
C LEU A 232 7.02 11.10 -11.01
N LEU A 233 7.73 12.03 -10.37
CA LEU A 233 7.63 13.44 -10.71
C LEU A 233 8.23 13.70 -12.10
N PRO A 234 7.47 14.31 -13.02
CA PRO A 234 7.95 14.57 -14.37
C PRO A 234 8.99 15.69 -14.36
N TRP A 235 10.16 15.43 -14.93
CA TRP A 235 11.16 16.48 -15.16
C TRP A 235 10.94 17.11 -16.54
N PRO A 236 11.00 18.46 -16.68
CA PRO A 236 11.35 19.48 -15.69
C PRO A 236 10.16 20.04 -14.88
N GLN A 237 8.92 19.65 -15.17
CA GLN A 237 7.69 20.25 -14.61
C GLN A 237 7.61 20.15 -13.08
N ALA A 238 8.26 19.15 -12.48
CA ALA A 238 8.40 18.98 -11.05
C ALA A 238 8.91 20.23 -10.31
N ALA A 239 9.73 21.06 -10.97
CA ALA A 239 10.22 22.31 -10.40
C ALA A 239 9.11 23.33 -10.11
N HIS A 240 7.96 23.22 -10.79
CA HIS A 240 6.80 24.09 -10.62
C HIS A 240 5.70 23.47 -9.73
N LEU A 241 5.96 22.33 -9.08
CA LEU A 241 4.96 21.66 -8.25
C LEU A 241 4.44 22.58 -7.13
N ASP A 242 5.33 23.27 -6.44
CA ASP A 242 4.97 24.17 -5.34
C ASP A 242 4.30 25.46 -5.81
N GLU A 243 4.50 25.85 -7.06
CA GLU A 243 3.78 26.97 -7.68
C GLU A 243 2.35 26.57 -8.06
N LEU A 244 2.20 25.39 -8.66
CA LEU A 244 0.91 24.91 -9.19
C LEU A 244 -0.02 24.41 -8.08
N VAL A 245 0.52 23.72 -7.09
CA VAL A 245 -0.20 23.10 -5.98
C VAL A 245 0.58 23.35 -4.68
N PRO A 246 0.61 24.59 -4.17
CA PRO A 246 1.41 24.95 -3.00
C PRO A 246 0.97 24.21 -1.73
N GLU A 247 1.91 23.86 -0.86
CA GLU A 247 1.56 23.33 0.48
C GLU A 247 0.95 24.38 1.40
N ARG A 248 1.29 25.65 1.17
CA ARG A 248 0.85 26.79 1.98
C ARG A 248 0.49 27.96 1.09
N ILE A 249 -0.59 28.64 1.44
CA ILE A 249 -1.01 29.88 0.79
C ILE A 249 -0.79 31.02 1.79
N GLU A 250 -0.15 32.08 1.31
CA GLU A 250 -0.08 33.35 2.03
C GLU A 250 -1.45 34.02 1.98
N VAL A 251 -2.05 34.25 3.15
CA VAL A 251 -3.31 34.98 3.28
C VAL A 251 -3.01 36.47 3.56
N PRO A 252 -3.96 37.41 3.35
CA PRO A 252 -3.70 38.85 3.48
C PRO A 252 -3.08 39.31 4.80
N SER A 253 -3.22 38.54 5.88
CA SER A 253 -2.53 38.82 7.15
C SER A 253 -1.01 38.59 7.12
N GLY A 254 -0.46 38.04 6.03
CA GLY A 254 0.91 37.55 5.90
C GLY A 254 1.13 36.15 6.49
N SER A 255 0.09 35.48 6.96
CA SER A 255 0.19 34.11 7.48
C SER A 255 0.29 33.09 6.36
N GLN A 256 1.18 32.10 6.51
CA GLN A 256 1.31 30.95 5.62
C GLN A 256 0.43 29.79 6.10
N VAL A 257 -0.77 29.67 5.54
CA VAL A 257 -1.79 28.69 5.96
C VAL A 257 -1.67 27.42 5.11
N ARG A 258 -1.61 26.25 5.76
CA ARG A 258 -1.50 24.95 5.06
C ARG A 258 -2.76 24.67 4.26
N VAL A 259 -2.59 24.22 3.03
CA VAL A 259 -3.66 23.71 2.17
C VAL A 259 -3.80 22.22 2.42
N ASP A 260 -5.02 21.78 2.71
CA ASP A 260 -5.36 20.37 2.86
C ASP A 260 -5.93 19.85 1.54
N TYR A 261 -5.16 18.98 0.88
CA TYR A 261 -5.54 18.31 -0.37
C TYR A 261 -6.29 17.00 -0.14
N THR A 262 -6.43 16.59 1.13
CA THR A 262 -7.02 15.31 1.55
C THR A 262 -8.37 15.47 2.23
N ALA A 263 -8.74 16.68 2.66
CA ALA A 263 -9.98 16.98 3.39
C ALA A 263 -11.27 16.49 2.71
N GLY A 264 -11.29 16.41 1.37
CA GLY A 264 -12.44 15.91 0.60
C GLY A 264 -12.29 14.48 0.09
N ALA A 265 -11.15 13.83 0.30
CA ALA A 265 -10.92 12.45 -0.10
C ALA A 265 -11.37 11.51 1.01
N ASP A 266 -12.28 10.58 0.71
CA ASP A 266 -12.46 9.41 1.58
C ASP A 266 -11.13 8.66 1.68
N ALA A 267 -10.87 7.93 2.77
CA ALA A 267 -9.66 7.13 2.92
C ALA A 267 -9.51 6.10 1.77
N ALA A 268 -10.64 5.70 1.17
CA ALA A 268 -10.72 4.85 -0.03
C ALA A 268 -10.52 5.60 -1.37
N GLN A 269 -10.41 6.93 -1.36
CA GLN A 269 -10.39 7.79 -2.56
C GLN A 269 -9.16 8.71 -2.63
N ILE A 270 -8.09 8.44 -1.86
CA ILE A 270 -6.85 9.27 -1.84
C ILE A 270 -6.20 9.39 -3.25
N GLY A 271 -6.53 8.50 -4.18
CA GLY A 271 -6.10 8.54 -5.58
C GLY A 271 -6.97 9.35 -6.55
N GLN A 272 -8.00 10.06 -6.07
CA GLN A 272 -8.85 10.94 -6.86
C GLN A 272 -8.62 12.39 -6.45
N ALA A 273 -8.75 13.34 -7.39
CA ALA A 273 -8.61 14.73 -7.02
C ALA A 273 -9.78 15.16 -6.12
N SER A 274 -9.44 15.80 -5.01
CA SER A 274 -10.42 16.41 -4.12
C SER A 274 -10.23 17.92 -4.13
N ARG A 275 -11.28 18.64 -3.70
CA ARG A 275 -11.19 20.10 -3.63
C ARG A 275 -10.20 20.50 -2.54
N PRO A 276 -9.15 21.30 -2.86
CA PRO A 276 -8.19 21.75 -1.87
C PRO A 276 -8.88 22.68 -0.87
N VAL A 277 -8.61 22.45 0.42
CA VAL A 277 -9.24 23.18 1.53
C VAL A 277 -8.21 24.07 2.22
N LEU A 278 -8.57 25.33 2.44
CA LEU A 278 -7.82 26.28 3.25
C LEU A 278 -8.61 26.60 4.53
N ALA A 279 -8.22 25.99 5.64
CA ALA A 279 -8.82 26.25 6.95
C ALA A 279 -8.19 27.51 7.58
N VAL A 280 -8.86 28.64 7.43
CA VAL A 280 -8.33 29.96 7.78
C VAL A 280 -9.32 30.76 8.60
N ARG A 281 -8.82 31.56 9.56
CA ARG A 281 -9.66 32.42 10.37
C ARG A 281 -10.21 33.58 9.53
N VAL A 282 -11.50 33.91 9.71
CA VAL A 282 -12.19 34.96 8.93
C VAL A 282 -11.41 36.28 8.92
N GLN A 283 -10.87 36.69 10.08
CA GLN A 283 -10.15 37.96 10.19
C GLN A 283 -8.80 38.02 9.46
N GLU A 284 -8.26 36.86 9.07
CA GLU A 284 -7.05 36.79 8.25
C GLU A 284 -7.34 36.92 6.76
N CYS A 285 -8.62 36.87 6.36
CA CYS A 285 -9.10 37.00 4.99
C CYS A 285 -9.62 38.39 4.65
N PHE A 286 -9.70 39.33 5.61
CA PHE A 286 -10.08 40.71 5.30
C PHE A 286 -9.12 41.33 4.27
N GLY A 287 -9.63 42.13 3.36
CA GLY A 287 -8.83 42.62 2.23
C GLY A 287 -8.80 41.69 1.01
N TRP A 288 -9.30 40.45 1.14
CA TRP A 288 -9.27 39.47 0.05
C TRP A 288 -10.55 39.54 -0.78
N ALA A 289 -10.46 40.11 -1.98
CA ALA A 289 -11.62 40.28 -2.84
C ALA A 289 -12.03 38.99 -3.60
N THR A 290 -11.06 38.16 -3.98
CA THR A 290 -11.30 36.99 -4.83
C THR A 290 -10.80 35.72 -4.16
N THR A 291 -11.53 34.62 -4.32
CA THR A 291 -11.07 33.30 -3.86
C THR A 291 -9.71 32.95 -4.49
N PRO A 292 -8.71 32.52 -3.70
CA PRO A 292 -7.46 32.02 -4.25
C PRO A 292 -7.70 30.83 -5.18
N ARG A 293 -7.02 30.85 -6.33
CA ARG A 293 -7.07 29.77 -7.30
C ARG A 293 -5.67 29.19 -7.51
N ILE A 294 -5.59 27.88 -7.61
CA ILE A 294 -4.37 27.11 -7.88
C ILE A 294 -4.51 26.36 -9.22
N VAL A 295 -3.48 25.61 -9.61
CA VAL A 295 -3.43 24.89 -10.90
C VAL A 295 -3.66 25.85 -12.07
N GLN A 296 -2.84 26.89 -12.17
CA GLN A 296 -2.94 27.93 -13.19
C GLN A 296 -4.33 28.63 -13.23
N GLY A 297 -4.94 28.82 -12.06
CA GLY A 297 -6.25 29.48 -11.94
C GLY A 297 -7.46 28.57 -12.17
N ARG A 298 -7.26 27.30 -12.52
CA ARG A 298 -8.36 26.36 -12.86
C ARG A 298 -9.16 25.92 -11.63
N VAL A 299 -8.50 25.79 -10.48
CA VAL A 299 -9.09 25.23 -9.27
C VAL A 299 -9.24 26.31 -8.20
N ALA A 300 -10.46 26.58 -7.76
CA ALA A 300 -10.70 27.43 -6.61
C ALA A 300 -10.44 26.66 -5.31
N VAL A 301 -9.72 27.29 -4.39
CA VAL A 301 -9.47 26.70 -3.06
C VAL A 301 -10.67 26.97 -2.17
N GLN A 302 -11.25 25.91 -1.61
CA GLN A 302 -12.38 26.02 -0.71
C GLN A 302 -11.91 26.58 0.64
N LEU A 303 -12.46 27.70 1.07
CA LEU A 303 -12.16 28.29 2.37
C LEU A 303 -13.07 27.68 3.43
N HIS A 304 -12.45 27.02 4.41
CA HIS A 304 -13.12 26.70 5.67
C HIS A 304 -12.84 27.86 6.62
N LEU A 305 -13.78 28.79 6.65
CA LEU A 305 -13.68 30.01 7.42
C LEU A 305 -13.91 29.70 8.90
N LEU A 306 -12.95 30.11 9.73
CA LEU A 306 -12.91 29.78 11.16
C LEU A 306 -13.10 31.03 12.02
N SER A 307 -13.66 30.82 13.22
CA SER A 307 -13.68 31.81 14.30
C SER A 307 -12.27 32.02 14.89
N PRO A 308 -12.06 33.04 15.76
CA PRO A 308 -10.80 33.22 16.46
C PRO A 308 -10.35 32.00 17.27
N ALA A 309 -11.31 31.20 17.77
CA ALA A 309 -11.05 29.95 18.49
C ALA A 309 -10.93 28.72 17.56
N ARG A 310 -10.73 28.93 16.25
CA ARG A 310 -10.59 27.89 15.22
C ARG A 310 -11.79 26.95 15.09
N ARG A 311 -13.01 27.44 15.36
CA ARG A 311 -14.24 26.69 15.09
C ARG A 311 -14.78 27.06 13.70
N PRO A 312 -15.24 26.10 12.88
CA PRO A 312 -15.86 26.40 11.59
C PRO A 312 -17.06 27.34 11.75
N VAL A 313 -17.13 28.36 10.91
CA VAL A 313 -18.25 29.32 10.86
C VAL A 313 -18.89 29.43 9.49
N ALA A 314 -18.13 29.17 8.42
CA ALA A 314 -18.65 29.09 7.07
C ALA A 314 -17.71 28.24 6.20
N VAL A 315 -18.25 27.67 5.13
CA VAL A 315 -17.48 27.02 4.06
C VAL A 315 -17.87 27.71 2.76
N THR A 316 -16.89 28.17 1.99
CA THR A 316 -17.15 28.85 0.70
C THR A 316 -16.04 28.58 -0.30
N ASP A 317 -16.40 28.44 -1.58
CA ASP A 317 -15.48 28.53 -2.73
C ASP A 317 -15.63 29.85 -3.51
N ASP A 318 -16.56 30.70 -3.07
CA ASP A 318 -16.78 32.06 -3.57
C ASP A 318 -16.72 33.06 -2.42
N LEU A 319 -15.54 33.63 -2.23
CA LEU A 319 -15.28 34.58 -1.16
C LEU A 319 -16.04 35.90 -1.38
N ALA A 320 -16.28 36.28 -2.64
CA ALA A 320 -17.01 37.51 -2.96
C ALA A 320 -18.48 37.40 -2.53
N SER A 321 -19.16 36.33 -2.93
CA SER A 321 -20.53 36.05 -2.50
C SER A 321 -20.63 35.88 -0.98
N PHE A 322 -19.61 35.28 -0.33
CA PHE A 322 -19.56 35.21 1.13
C PHE A 322 -19.53 36.60 1.78
N TRP A 323 -18.70 37.53 1.30
CA TRP A 323 -18.63 38.87 1.90
C TRP A 323 -19.94 39.65 1.76
N GLU A 324 -20.64 39.51 0.64
CA GLU A 324 -21.92 40.21 0.40
C GLU A 324 -23.06 39.61 1.23
N GLN A 325 -23.17 38.28 1.26
CA GLN A 325 -24.39 37.62 1.74
C GLN A 325 -24.18 36.86 3.05
N GLY A 326 -23.04 36.19 3.23
CA GLY A 326 -22.75 35.34 4.38
C GLY A 326 -22.14 36.08 5.57
N TYR A 327 -21.20 36.99 5.31
CA TYR A 327 -20.46 37.71 6.35
C TYR A 327 -21.34 38.54 7.29
N PRO A 328 -22.41 39.23 6.86
CA PRO A 328 -23.26 39.98 7.78
C PRO A 328 -23.80 39.14 8.96
N GLN A 329 -24.16 37.88 8.71
CA GLN A 329 -24.64 36.94 9.73
C GLN A 329 -23.49 36.48 10.64
N VAL A 330 -22.37 36.07 10.05
CA VAL A 330 -21.16 35.67 10.80
C VAL A 330 -20.68 36.82 11.70
N ARG A 331 -20.66 38.05 11.18
CA ARG A 331 -20.29 39.26 11.91
C ARG A 331 -21.20 39.48 13.13
N ALA A 332 -22.52 39.37 12.96
CA ALA A 332 -23.47 39.57 14.06
C ALA A 332 -23.22 38.57 15.20
N GLU A 333 -23.01 37.30 14.86
CA GLU A 333 -22.69 36.26 15.84
C GLU A 333 -21.32 36.47 16.51
N MET A 334 -20.28 36.72 15.69
CA MET A 334 -18.90 36.82 16.17
C MET A 334 -18.68 38.07 17.02
N ARG A 335 -19.40 39.18 16.78
CA ARG A 335 -19.32 40.38 17.61
C ARG A 335 -19.81 40.12 19.04
N GLY A 336 -20.81 39.25 19.21
CA GLY A 336 -21.29 38.82 20.54
C GLY A 336 -20.32 37.86 21.22
N ARG A 337 -19.85 36.82 20.51
CA ARG A 337 -18.97 35.79 21.08
C ARG A 337 -17.52 36.26 21.31
N TYR A 338 -17.02 37.16 20.45
CA TYR A 338 -15.64 37.63 20.45
C TYR A 338 -15.56 39.16 20.38
N PRO A 339 -16.02 39.89 21.42
CA PRO A 339 -16.11 41.36 21.41
C PRO A 339 -14.76 42.08 21.39
N LYS A 340 -13.66 41.36 21.70
CA LYS A 340 -12.30 41.91 21.67
C LYS A 340 -11.68 41.95 20.26
N HIS A 341 -12.29 41.29 19.27
CA HIS A 341 -11.80 41.24 17.89
C HIS A 341 -12.49 42.31 17.02
N ALA A 342 -11.77 42.82 16.02
CA ALA A 342 -12.32 43.72 15.03
C ALA A 342 -13.22 42.96 14.03
N TRP A 343 -14.47 43.41 13.89
CA TRP A 343 -15.47 42.88 12.95
C TRP A 343 -15.99 44.04 12.07
N PRO A 344 -15.23 44.43 11.03
CA PRO A 344 -15.54 45.59 10.20
C PRO A 344 -16.88 45.45 9.47
N GLU A 345 -17.50 46.58 9.10
CA GLU A 345 -18.65 46.56 8.20
C GLU A 345 -18.23 46.36 6.75
N ASP A 346 -17.05 46.87 6.39
CA ASP A 346 -16.42 46.69 5.10
C ASP A 346 -15.24 45.69 5.20
N PRO A 347 -15.47 44.38 4.98
CA PRO A 347 -14.42 43.36 5.01
C PRO A 347 -13.47 43.45 3.81
N TRP A 348 -13.84 44.15 2.73
CA TRP A 348 -13.09 44.22 1.48
C TRP A 348 -11.87 45.11 1.56
N ASN A 349 -11.98 46.22 2.31
CA ASN A 349 -10.91 47.22 2.41
C ASN A 349 -10.24 47.22 3.79
N THR A 350 -10.68 46.37 4.71
CA THR A 350 -10.09 46.29 6.04
C THR A 350 -8.78 45.50 6.00
N PRO A 351 -7.67 46.02 6.55
CA PRO A 351 -6.43 45.25 6.68
C PRO A 351 -6.65 43.99 7.53
N ALA A 352 -6.31 42.83 7.00
CA ALA A 352 -6.30 41.58 7.77
C ALA A 352 -5.31 41.64 8.94
N THR A 353 -5.64 40.93 10.01
CA THR A 353 -4.76 40.84 11.17
C THR A 353 -4.67 39.41 11.70
N ARG A 354 -3.48 38.99 12.11
CA ARG A 354 -3.27 37.69 12.77
C ARG A 354 -3.91 37.62 14.17
N GLY A 355 -4.17 38.78 14.79
CA GLY A 355 -4.60 38.93 16.18
C GLY A 355 -5.99 39.53 16.35
N THR A 356 -6.18 40.34 17.39
CA THR A 356 -7.45 41.00 17.71
C THR A 356 -7.75 42.22 16.84
N GLY A 357 -6.74 42.75 16.14
CA GLY A 357 -6.91 43.86 15.18
C GLY A 357 -7.33 45.19 15.78
N ARG A 358 -7.25 45.37 17.11
CA ARG A 358 -7.62 46.63 17.77
C ARG A 358 -6.50 47.66 17.58
N ARG A 359 -6.73 48.68 16.73
CA ARG A 359 -5.93 49.92 16.80
C ARG A 359 -6.16 50.55 18.18
N ARG A 360 -5.07 50.83 18.90
CA ARG A 360 -5.09 51.59 20.14
C ARG A 360 -5.51 53.03 19.89
#